data_AF-A0A662J1X0-F1
#
_entry.id   AF-A0A662J1X0-F1
#
_cell.length_a   1.000
_cell.length_b   1.000
_cell.length_c   1.000
_cell.angle_alpha   90.00
_cell.angle_beta   90.00
_cell.angle_gamma   90.00
#
_symmetry.space_group_name_H-M   'P 1'
#
loop_
_entity.id
_entity.type
_entity.pdbx_description
1 polymer ?
#
loop_
_entity_poly.entity_id
_entity_poly.type
_entity_poly.pdbx_seq_one_letter_code
_entity_poly.pdbx_strand_id
1 'polypeptide(L)'
;MKLNQGLIEALGNYLIKLSLKQIPLDTQYLPRQASPEALANYLIFMVSIDHRTGRGFKAKMEGRFYKGSDLLWKLGEIKWRKQPSFFTTTEMLKINMGEVVSWLTAPFSGKVVKKPGLRALLLRDTAKWLMKLFKGEAFKLIEAAQGSCMRLVELLRPFKAFSDPVAKKPYLLIKFLERGGLFQVEDPENLHVPVDNHLTRLALRIGLIELSRSDLETLRSGKVDLSFDVMLRMQTRSAFKRVADIAEVKPSILDDLLWLTGRTICLRQGAACVHKHKSPRKLQALVKGKWHRCPFEEVCEGLHDPAKRTLKEPEVTTWWY
;
A
#
# COMPACT_ATOMS: atom_id res chain seq x y z
N MET A 1 19.13 13.87 -5.31
CA MET A 1 18.93 12.70 -4.43
C MET A 1 19.74 11.50 -4.90
N LYS A 2 20.31 10.72 -3.98
CA LYS A 2 21.04 9.47 -4.25
C LYS A 2 20.66 8.40 -3.22
N LEU A 3 20.95 7.13 -3.53
CA LEU A 3 20.75 6.02 -2.59
C LEU A 3 21.96 5.87 -1.67
N ASN A 4 21.73 5.74 -0.36
CA ASN A 4 22.77 5.41 0.60
C ASN A 4 23.00 3.89 0.59
N GLN A 5 24.04 3.42 -0.12
CA GLN A 5 24.32 1.98 -0.26
C GLN A 5 24.65 1.32 1.09
N GLY A 6 25.46 1.98 1.92
CA GLY A 6 25.86 1.43 3.22
C GLY A 6 24.67 1.17 4.15
N LEU A 7 23.69 2.09 4.19
CA LEU A 7 22.47 1.86 4.97
C LEU A 7 21.52 0.85 4.34
N ILE A 8 21.48 0.76 3.01
CA ILE A 8 20.70 -0.28 2.31
C ILE A 8 21.23 -1.66 2.68
N GLU A 9 22.56 -1.85 2.65
CA GLU A 9 23.22 -3.09 3.05
C GLU A 9 23.03 -3.38 4.54
N ALA A 10 23.24 -2.38 5.41
CA ALA A 10 23.05 -2.53 6.85
C ALA A 10 21.60 -2.94 7.19
N LEU A 11 20.60 -2.29 6.57
CA LEU A 11 19.20 -2.64 6.77
C LEU A 11 18.89 -4.04 6.23
N GLY A 12 19.36 -4.40 5.03
CA GLY A 12 19.16 -5.73 4.46
C GLY A 12 19.69 -6.82 5.39
N ASN A 13 20.95 -6.70 5.81
CA ASN A 13 21.60 -7.62 6.74
C ASN A 13 20.89 -7.68 8.10
N TYR A 14 20.38 -6.55 8.58
CA TYR A 14 19.60 -6.51 9.83
C TYR A 14 18.25 -7.24 9.70
N LEU A 15 17.58 -7.14 8.55
CA LEU A 15 16.32 -7.84 8.31
C LEU A 15 16.48 -9.37 8.26
N ILE A 16 17.63 -9.88 7.81
CA ILE A 16 17.97 -11.31 7.92
C ILE A 16 17.90 -11.75 9.39
N LYS A 17 18.52 -10.98 10.30
CA LYS A 17 18.50 -11.25 11.76
C LYS A 17 17.09 -11.20 12.35
N LEU A 18 16.24 -10.28 11.87
CA LEU A 18 14.85 -10.19 12.33
C LEU A 18 13.98 -11.36 11.83
N SER A 19 14.42 -12.06 10.78
CA SER A 19 13.78 -13.24 10.19
C SER A 19 12.30 -12.98 9.92
N LEU A 20 12.03 -12.21 8.87
CA LEU A 20 10.69 -11.82 8.49
C LEU A 20 9.83 -13.03 8.11
N LYS A 21 8.60 -13.03 8.60
CA LYS A 21 7.58 -14.00 8.24
C LYS A 21 6.56 -13.35 7.31
N GLN A 22 6.14 -14.10 6.31
CA GLN A 22 4.85 -13.84 5.69
C GLN A 22 3.77 -14.06 6.75
N ILE A 23 2.99 -13.03 7.04
CA ILE A 23 1.71 -13.24 7.73
C ILE A 23 0.68 -13.53 6.63
N PRO A 24 -0.24 -14.49 6.86
CA PRO A 24 -1.42 -14.59 6.03
C PRO A 24 -2.03 -13.20 5.82
N LEU A 25 -2.59 -12.93 4.64
CA LEU A 25 -3.45 -11.76 4.54
C LEU A 25 -4.45 -11.81 5.69
N ASP A 26 -4.85 -10.67 6.24
CA ASP A 26 -5.95 -10.66 7.21
C ASP A 26 -7.19 -11.15 6.44
N THR A 27 -7.40 -12.47 6.41
CA THR A 27 -8.35 -13.19 5.54
C THR A 27 -9.78 -12.75 5.81
N GLN A 28 -9.99 -12.00 6.89
CA GLN A 28 -11.23 -11.30 7.19
C GLN A 28 -11.63 -10.28 6.12
N TYR A 29 -10.71 -9.83 5.25
CA TYR A 29 -11.04 -8.88 4.17
C TYR A 29 -11.19 -9.54 2.81
N LEU A 30 -10.78 -10.80 2.64
CA LEU A 30 -10.98 -11.50 1.39
C LEU A 30 -12.31 -12.23 1.39
N PRO A 31 -13.07 -12.15 0.28
CA PRO A 31 -14.13 -13.09 -0.04
C PRO A 31 -13.69 -14.54 0.16
N ARG A 32 -14.27 -15.23 1.15
CA ARG A 32 -14.06 -16.67 1.33
C ARG A 32 -14.91 -17.43 0.33
N GLN A 33 -14.38 -18.55 -0.20
CA GLN A 33 -15.09 -19.44 -1.13
C GLN A 33 -15.58 -18.76 -2.42
N ALA A 34 -14.98 -17.62 -2.79
CA ALA A 34 -15.26 -16.96 -4.06
C ALA A 34 -14.65 -17.74 -5.22
N SER A 35 -15.32 -17.73 -6.38
CA SER A 35 -14.68 -18.17 -7.62
C SER A 35 -13.47 -17.28 -7.95
N PRO A 36 -12.50 -17.77 -8.75
CA PRO A 36 -11.35 -16.97 -9.17
C PRO A 36 -11.75 -15.60 -9.76
N GLU A 37 -12.78 -15.57 -10.61
CA GLU A 37 -13.32 -14.33 -11.19
C GLU A 37 -13.94 -13.40 -10.15
N ALA A 38 -14.73 -13.93 -9.20
CA ALA A 38 -15.34 -13.10 -8.17
C ALA A 38 -14.28 -12.49 -7.22
N LEU A 39 -13.23 -13.24 -6.89
CA LEU A 39 -12.11 -12.75 -6.09
C LEU A 39 -11.27 -11.73 -6.87
N ALA A 40 -10.97 -11.99 -8.15
CA ALA A 40 -10.26 -11.07 -9.03
C ALA A 40 -10.98 -9.71 -9.13
N ASN A 41 -12.30 -9.75 -9.37
CA ASN A 41 -13.17 -8.58 -9.41
C ASN A 41 -13.14 -7.79 -8.09
N TYR A 42 -13.34 -8.47 -6.96
CA TYR A 42 -13.27 -7.83 -5.66
C TYR A 42 -11.93 -7.12 -5.45
N LEU A 43 -10.82 -7.80 -5.73
CA LEU A 43 -9.48 -7.27 -5.53
C LEU A 43 -9.18 -6.06 -6.42
N ILE A 44 -9.44 -6.15 -7.73
CA ILE A 44 -9.13 -5.05 -8.66
C ILE A 44 -9.95 -3.80 -8.33
N PHE A 45 -11.25 -3.94 -8.02
CA PHE A 45 -12.10 -2.80 -7.68
C PHE A 45 -11.75 -2.21 -6.32
N MET A 46 -11.47 -3.03 -5.30
CA MET A 46 -11.06 -2.53 -3.99
C MET A 46 -9.71 -1.80 -4.04
N VAL A 47 -8.71 -2.36 -4.75
CA VAL A 47 -7.41 -1.69 -4.94
C VAL A 47 -7.55 -0.38 -5.70
N SER A 48 -8.47 -0.31 -6.67
CA SER A 48 -8.70 0.90 -7.47
C SER A 48 -9.01 2.13 -6.60
N ILE A 49 -9.69 1.92 -5.46
CA ILE A 49 -10.12 2.97 -4.54
C ILE A 49 -9.29 3.04 -3.24
N ASP A 50 -8.24 2.23 -3.09
CA ASP A 50 -7.40 2.20 -1.89
C ASP A 50 -6.34 3.32 -1.88
N HIS A 51 -6.81 4.52 -1.54
CA HIS A 51 -6.02 5.74 -1.37
C HIS A 51 -6.72 6.69 -0.38
N ARG A 52 -5.98 7.47 0.42
CA ARG A 52 -6.47 8.54 1.34
C ARG A 52 -7.97 8.52 1.71
N THR A 53 -8.36 7.72 2.69
CA THR A 53 -9.77 7.64 3.16
C THR A 53 -10.25 8.87 3.92
N GLY A 54 -9.35 9.75 4.35
CA GLY A 54 -9.66 10.98 5.09
C GLY A 54 -9.55 10.85 6.61
N ARG A 55 -9.38 12.00 7.27
CA ARG A 55 -9.29 12.10 8.74
C ARG A 55 -10.63 11.71 9.36
N GLY A 56 -10.57 10.87 10.40
CA GLY A 56 -11.76 10.44 11.12
C GLY A 56 -12.55 9.30 10.46
N PHE A 57 -12.10 8.75 9.33
CA PHE A 57 -12.69 7.54 8.76
C PHE A 57 -12.29 6.32 9.62
N LYS A 58 -13.10 6.02 10.63
CA LYS A 58 -12.87 4.98 11.66
C LYS A 58 -14.20 4.46 12.21
N ALA A 59 -14.24 3.20 12.64
CA ALA A 59 -15.41 2.59 13.28
C ALA A 59 -14.98 1.45 14.21
N LYS A 60 -15.81 1.15 15.22
CA LYS A 60 -15.69 -0.07 16.03
C LYS A 60 -16.78 -1.04 15.57
N MET A 61 -16.41 -2.25 15.17
CA MET A 61 -17.30 -3.27 14.65
C MET A 61 -16.85 -4.63 15.19
N GLU A 62 -17.77 -5.46 15.69
CA GLU A 62 -17.45 -6.81 16.20
C GLU A 62 -16.32 -6.79 17.25
N GLY A 63 -16.36 -5.80 18.16
CA GLY A 63 -15.33 -5.62 19.20
C GLY A 63 -13.98 -5.07 18.71
N ARG A 64 -13.75 -4.99 17.40
CA ARG A 64 -12.50 -4.53 16.79
C ARG A 64 -12.59 -3.10 16.26
N PHE A 65 -11.50 -2.36 16.37
CA PHE A 65 -11.40 -1.00 15.84
C PHE A 65 -10.76 -1.00 14.44
N TYR A 66 -11.43 -0.35 13.50
CA TYR A 66 -11.00 -0.19 12.11
C TYR A 66 -10.79 1.29 11.81
N LYS A 67 -9.74 1.62 11.08
CA LYS A 67 -9.41 2.99 10.69
C LYS A 67 -8.82 2.98 9.29
N GLY A 68 -9.05 4.02 8.51
CA GLY A 68 -8.35 4.21 7.25
C GLY A 68 -8.67 3.10 6.23
N SER A 69 -7.65 2.59 5.57
CA SER A 69 -7.76 1.45 4.64
C SER A 69 -8.34 0.20 5.31
N ASP A 70 -8.05 -0.08 6.58
CA ASP A 70 -8.64 -1.25 7.27
C ASP A 70 -10.17 -1.19 7.32
N LEU A 71 -10.74 0.02 7.47
CA LEU A 71 -12.19 0.22 7.44
C LEU A 71 -12.73 0.15 6.01
N LEU A 72 -11.99 0.70 5.03
CA LEU A 72 -12.34 0.59 3.61
C LEU A 72 -12.51 -0.88 3.21
N TRP A 73 -11.50 -1.70 3.51
CA TRP A 73 -11.51 -3.13 3.22
C TRP A 73 -12.59 -3.89 4.01
N LYS A 74 -12.83 -3.55 5.29
CA LYS A 74 -13.93 -4.14 6.07
C LYS A 74 -15.31 -3.85 5.47
N LEU A 75 -15.56 -2.61 5.05
CA LEU A 75 -16.83 -2.25 4.40
C LEU A 75 -16.97 -2.89 3.02
N GLY A 76 -15.86 -3.08 2.30
CA GLY A 76 -15.82 -3.87 1.07
C GLY A 76 -16.23 -5.31 1.29
N GLU A 77 -15.63 -5.99 2.28
CA GLU A 77 -16.01 -7.37 2.65
C GLU A 77 -17.49 -7.47 3.00
N ILE A 78 -17.99 -6.57 3.86
CA ILE A 78 -19.42 -6.56 4.24
C ILE A 78 -20.32 -6.39 3.03
N LYS A 79 -19.96 -5.51 2.09
CA LYS A 79 -20.74 -5.30 0.86
C LYS A 79 -20.70 -6.54 -0.03
N TRP A 80 -19.53 -7.16 -0.19
CA TRP A 80 -19.40 -8.40 -0.96
C TRP A 80 -20.25 -9.52 -0.34
N ARG A 81 -20.17 -9.74 0.98
CA ARG A 81 -20.94 -10.78 1.67
C ARG A 81 -22.45 -10.59 1.53
N LYS A 82 -22.93 -9.34 1.48
CA LYS A 82 -24.35 -9.01 1.29
C LYS A 82 -24.78 -9.12 -0.18
N GLN A 83 -23.91 -8.73 -1.10
CA GLN A 83 -24.22 -8.63 -2.53
C GLN A 83 -22.93 -8.88 -3.35
N PRO A 84 -22.55 -10.15 -3.60
CA PRO A 84 -21.32 -10.45 -4.34
C PRO A 84 -21.30 -9.84 -5.74
N SER A 85 -22.46 -9.77 -6.39
CA SER A 85 -22.64 -9.18 -7.73
C SER A 85 -22.29 -7.70 -7.80
N PHE A 86 -22.22 -7.00 -6.65
CA PHE A 86 -21.85 -5.58 -6.60
C PHE A 86 -20.48 -5.33 -7.23
N PHE A 87 -19.53 -6.25 -7.07
CA PHE A 87 -18.17 -6.10 -7.60
C PHE A 87 -18.04 -6.59 -9.05
N THR A 88 -19.13 -6.86 -9.76
CA THR A 88 -19.04 -7.21 -11.19
C THR A 88 -18.77 -5.96 -12.03
N THR A 89 -18.14 -6.17 -13.19
CA THR A 89 -17.91 -5.10 -14.16
C THR A 89 -19.20 -4.38 -14.57
N THR A 90 -20.29 -5.11 -14.76
CA THR A 90 -21.60 -4.54 -15.13
C THR A 90 -22.14 -3.55 -14.08
N GLU A 91 -22.03 -3.89 -12.80
CA GLU A 91 -22.45 -3.00 -11.71
C GLU A 91 -21.48 -1.83 -11.55
N MET A 92 -20.17 -2.10 -11.63
CA MET A 92 -19.13 -1.08 -11.50
C MET A 92 -19.14 -0.07 -12.65
N LEU A 93 -19.68 -0.38 -13.83
CA LEU A 93 -19.91 0.59 -14.91
C LEU A 93 -20.98 1.65 -14.54
N LYS A 94 -21.96 1.26 -13.74
CA LYS A 94 -23.12 2.10 -13.37
C LYS A 94 -22.90 2.86 -12.08
N ILE A 95 -21.92 2.43 -11.26
CA ILE A 95 -21.72 2.96 -9.92
C ILE A 95 -21.58 4.49 -9.90
N ASN A 96 -22.34 5.13 -9.02
CA ASN A 96 -22.34 6.58 -8.86
C ASN A 96 -21.84 7.02 -7.47
N MET A 97 -21.72 8.34 -7.28
CA MET A 97 -21.26 8.90 -6.00
C MET A 97 -22.18 8.53 -4.84
N GLY A 98 -23.51 8.54 -5.04
CA GLY A 98 -24.49 8.21 -4.00
C GLY A 98 -24.35 6.77 -3.50
N GLU A 99 -24.12 5.83 -4.42
CA GLU A 99 -23.85 4.43 -4.06
C GLU A 99 -22.54 4.29 -3.26
N VAL A 100 -21.49 5.01 -3.67
CA VAL A 100 -20.22 5.04 -2.91
C VAL A 100 -20.41 5.66 -1.53
N VAL A 101 -21.22 6.71 -1.39
CA VAL A 101 -21.56 7.31 -0.09
C VAL A 101 -22.30 6.29 0.78
N SER A 102 -23.33 5.64 0.24
CA SER A 102 -24.10 4.61 0.94
C SER A 102 -23.21 3.45 1.41
N TRP A 103 -22.32 2.98 0.54
CA TRP A 103 -21.41 1.87 0.84
C TRP A 103 -20.28 2.25 1.81
N LEU A 104 -19.60 3.38 1.56
CA LEU A 104 -18.37 3.76 2.26
C LEU A 104 -18.60 4.87 3.29
N THR A 105 -19.61 4.67 4.12
CA THR A 105 -19.86 5.48 5.32
C THR A 105 -19.52 4.68 6.57
N ALA A 106 -18.69 5.27 7.43
CA ALA A 106 -18.31 4.67 8.69
C ALA A 106 -19.55 4.54 9.62
N PRO A 107 -19.90 3.32 10.07
CA PRO A 107 -21.03 3.11 10.97
C PRO A 107 -20.94 3.97 12.23
N PHE A 108 -22.09 4.36 12.78
CA PHE A 108 -22.27 5.22 13.96
C PHE A 108 -21.79 6.66 13.81
N SER A 109 -20.59 6.89 13.28
CA SER A 109 -20.04 8.24 13.10
C SER A 109 -20.62 8.99 11.90
N GLY A 110 -21.23 8.28 10.94
CA GLY A 110 -21.69 8.86 9.68
C GLY A 110 -20.58 9.40 8.79
N LYS A 111 -19.30 9.15 9.13
CA LYS A 111 -18.18 9.73 8.39
C LYS A 111 -18.01 9.02 7.04
N VAL A 112 -18.31 9.73 5.96
CA VAL A 112 -18.10 9.26 4.59
C VAL A 112 -16.60 9.23 4.26
N VAL A 113 -16.19 8.25 3.46
CA VAL A 113 -14.85 8.21 2.87
C VAL A 113 -14.56 9.48 2.06
N LYS A 114 -13.32 9.97 2.11
CA LYS A 114 -12.90 11.17 1.36
C LYS A 114 -13.10 10.98 -0.16
N LYS A 115 -13.55 12.05 -0.85
CA LYS A 115 -13.72 12.09 -2.32
C LYS A 115 -14.52 10.89 -2.90
N PRO A 116 -15.79 10.69 -2.50
CA PRO A 116 -16.61 9.58 -3.01
C PRO A 116 -16.84 9.65 -4.52
N GLY A 117 -17.02 10.85 -5.10
CA GLY A 117 -17.17 11.02 -6.55
C GLY A 117 -15.94 10.57 -7.35
N LEU A 118 -14.73 10.83 -6.85
CA LEU A 118 -13.50 10.33 -7.46
C LEU A 118 -13.44 8.79 -7.41
N ARG A 119 -13.87 8.18 -6.31
CA ARG A 119 -13.92 6.71 -6.19
C ARG A 119 -14.87 6.10 -7.20
N ALA A 120 -16.08 6.64 -7.33
CA ALA A 120 -17.03 6.20 -8.35
C ALA A 120 -16.43 6.34 -9.76
N LEU A 121 -15.71 7.43 -10.04
CA LEU A 121 -15.00 7.60 -11.31
C LEU A 121 -13.95 6.50 -11.54
N LEU A 122 -13.10 6.20 -10.55
CA LEU A 122 -12.05 5.19 -10.67
C LEU A 122 -12.62 3.76 -10.83
N LEU A 123 -13.72 3.45 -10.16
CA LEU A 123 -14.41 2.17 -10.30
C LEU A 123 -15.01 2.01 -11.70
N ARG A 124 -15.72 3.03 -12.20
CA ARG A 124 -16.26 3.03 -13.57
C ARG A 124 -15.17 2.94 -14.61
N ASP A 125 -14.07 3.67 -14.44
CA ASP A 125 -12.92 3.62 -15.35
C ASP A 125 -12.30 2.22 -15.41
N THR A 126 -12.11 1.58 -14.25
CA THR A 126 -11.61 0.21 -14.16
C THR A 126 -12.55 -0.76 -14.88
N ALA A 127 -13.85 -0.65 -14.66
CA ALA A 127 -14.85 -1.47 -15.32
C ALA A 127 -14.86 -1.26 -16.85
N LYS A 128 -14.71 -0.03 -17.33
CA LYS A 128 -14.62 0.29 -18.77
C LYS A 128 -13.43 -0.39 -19.43
N TRP A 129 -12.26 -0.37 -18.80
CA TRP A 129 -11.07 -1.02 -19.34
C TRP A 129 -11.15 -2.55 -19.28
N LEU A 130 -11.73 -3.12 -18.22
CA LEU A 130 -12.05 -4.55 -18.18
C LEU A 130 -12.99 -4.96 -19.31
N MET A 131 -14.06 -4.22 -19.56
CA MET A 131 -14.95 -4.49 -20.71
C MET A 131 -14.22 -4.43 -22.04
N LYS A 132 -13.44 -3.37 -22.25
CA LYS A 132 -12.79 -3.09 -23.52
C LYS A 132 -11.69 -4.09 -23.87
N LEU A 133 -10.90 -4.52 -22.89
CA LEU A 133 -9.69 -5.31 -23.12
C LEU A 133 -9.84 -6.78 -22.71
N PHE A 134 -10.74 -7.08 -21.78
CA PHE A 134 -10.83 -8.39 -21.12
C PHE A 134 -12.27 -8.93 -21.05
N LYS A 135 -13.16 -8.45 -21.93
CA LYS A 135 -14.58 -8.87 -22.00
C LYS A 135 -15.34 -8.73 -20.67
N GLY A 136 -14.87 -7.84 -19.79
CA GLY A 136 -15.45 -7.59 -18.48
C GLY A 136 -15.01 -8.55 -17.38
N GLU A 137 -14.06 -9.44 -17.66
CA GLU A 137 -13.58 -10.45 -16.72
C GLU A 137 -12.22 -10.04 -16.15
N ALA A 138 -12.15 -9.83 -14.83
CA ALA A 138 -10.90 -9.44 -14.16
C ALA A 138 -9.88 -10.58 -14.14
N PHE A 139 -10.33 -11.83 -14.13
CA PHE A 139 -9.44 -12.99 -14.16
C PHE A 139 -8.71 -13.10 -15.50
N LYS A 140 -9.35 -12.75 -16.62
CA LYS A 140 -8.69 -12.72 -17.94
C LYS A 140 -7.55 -11.72 -18.02
N LEU A 141 -7.64 -10.58 -17.33
CA LEU A 141 -6.51 -9.65 -17.18
C LEU A 141 -5.33 -10.33 -16.47
N ILE A 142 -5.61 -11.09 -15.41
CA ILE A 142 -4.60 -11.80 -14.61
C ILE A 142 -3.96 -12.92 -15.43
N GLU A 143 -4.75 -13.73 -16.13
CA GLU A 143 -4.27 -14.78 -17.04
C GLU A 143 -3.42 -14.20 -18.17
N ALA A 144 -3.85 -13.07 -18.74
CA ALA A 144 -3.12 -12.39 -19.80
C ALA A 144 -1.73 -11.92 -19.36
N ALA A 145 -1.48 -11.74 -18.07
CA ALA A 145 -0.17 -11.41 -17.54
C ALA A 145 0.79 -12.61 -17.44
N GLN A 146 0.28 -13.86 -17.51
CA GLN A 146 1.08 -15.09 -17.53
C GLN A 146 2.13 -15.15 -16.40
N GLY A 147 1.74 -14.73 -15.19
CA GLY A 147 2.63 -14.69 -14.02
C GLY A 147 3.68 -13.57 -14.01
N SER A 148 3.79 -12.76 -15.07
CA SER A 148 4.72 -11.62 -15.11
C SER A 148 4.14 -10.38 -14.42
N CYS A 149 4.82 -9.92 -13.37
CA CYS A 149 4.60 -8.65 -12.69
C CYS A 149 4.75 -7.48 -13.65
N MET A 150 5.81 -7.47 -14.46
CA MET A 150 6.04 -6.42 -15.43
C MET A 150 4.85 -6.33 -16.39
N ARG A 151 4.44 -7.47 -16.97
CA ARG A 151 3.32 -7.53 -17.90
C ARG A 151 2.00 -7.10 -17.25
N LEU A 152 1.71 -7.53 -16.02
CA LEU A 152 0.50 -7.11 -15.30
C LEU A 152 0.49 -5.59 -15.07
N VAL A 153 1.62 -4.99 -14.68
CA VAL A 153 1.77 -3.54 -14.53
C VAL A 153 1.49 -2.82 -15.86
N GLU A 154 1.97 -3.36 -16.98
CA GLU A 154 1.74 -2.79 -18.31
C GLU A 154 0.28 -2.88 -18.75
N LEU A 155 -0.37 -4.04 -18.54
CA LEU A 155 -1.78 -4.24 -18.87
C LEU A 155 -2.70 -3.31 -18.06
N LEU A 156 -2.29 -2.93 -16.85
CA LEU A 156 -3.00 -1.99 -15.98
C LEU A 156 -2.76 -0.52 -16.32
N ARG A 157 -1.75 -0.18 -17.13
CA ARG A 157 -1.37 1.21 -17.44
C ARG A 157 -2.52 2.08 -17.96
N PRO A 158 -3.45 1.59 -18.81
CA PRO A 158 -4.58 2.39 -19.27
C PRO A 158 -5.57 2.78 -18.17
N PHE A 159 -5.62 2.01 -17.07
CA PHE A 159 -6.59 2.19 -16.01
C PHE A 159 -6.18 3.38 -15.13
N LYS A 160 -7.04 4.39 -15.01
CA LYS A 160 -6.76 5.61 -14.26
C LYS A 160 -6.42 5.34 -12.79
N ALA A 161 -7.01 4.31 -12.22
CA ALA A 161 -6.73 3.92 -10.84
C ALA A 161 -5.30 3.42 -10.65
N PHE A 162 -4.66 2.91 -11.71
CA PHE A 162 -3.35 2.26 -11.71
C PHE A 162 -2.27 3.07 -12.45
N SER A 163 -2.61 4.28 -12.92
CA SER A 163 -1.72 5.16 -13.69
C SER A 163 -0.64 5.89 -12.87
N ASP A 164 -0.35 5.40 -11.66
CA ASP A 164 0.75 5.91 -10.85
C ASP A 164 2.09 5.61 -11.55
N PRO A 165 2.96 6.61 -11.84
CA PRO A 165 4.28 6.38 -12.42
C PRO A 165 5.16 5.40 -11.63
N VAL A 166 4.93 5.28 -10.32
CA VAL A 166 5.69 4.37 -9.44
C VAL A 166 4.99 3.02 -9.26
N ALA A 167 3.83 2.83 -9.89
CA ALA A 167 3.05 1.59 -9.91
C ALA A 167 2.67 1.07 -8.50
N LYS A 168 2.39 1.96 -7.53
CA LYS A 168 1.99 1.58 -6.16
C LYS A 168 0.82 0.60 -6.14
N LYS A 169 -0.27 0.91 -6.84
CA LYS A 169 -1.49 0.08 -6.86
C LYS A 169 -1.34 -1.20 -7.67
N PRO A 170 -0.66 -1.22 -8.83
CA PRO A 170 -0.28 -2.49 -9.47
C PRO A 170 0.46 -3.45 -8.54
N TYR A 171 1.51 -3.01 -7.83
CA TYR A 171 2.23 -3.87 -6.89
C TYR A 171 1.38 -4.28 -5.68
N LEU A 172 0.49 -3.39 -5.21
CA LEU A 172 -0.48 -3.74 -4.18
C LEU A 172 -1.47 -4.80 -4.65
N LEU A 173 -1.92 -4.73 -5.90
CA LEU A 173 -2.80 -5.73 -6.50
C LEU A 173 -2.08 -7.07 -6.62
N ILE A 174 -0.87 -7.11 -7.17
CA ILE A 174 -0.04 -8.33 -7.26
C ILE A 174 0.08 -9.00 -5.90
N LYS A 175 0.42 -8.23 -4.86
CA LYS A 175 0.50 -8.72 -3.48
C LYS A 175 -0.80 -9.37 -2.99
N PHE A 176 -1.97 -8.81 -3.33
CA PHE A 176 -3.25 -9.40 -2.94
C PHE A 176 -3.62 -10.61 -3.80
N LEU A 177 -3.28 -10.61 -5.08
CA LEU A 177 -3.50 -11.74 -5.97
C LEU A 177 -2.66 -12.96 -5.57
N GLU A 178 -1.37 -12.77 -5.23
CA GLU A 178 -0.50 -13.83 -4.68
C GLU A 178 -1.14 -14.44 -3.42
N ARG A 179 -1.60 -13.59 -2.49
CA ARG A 179 -2.23 -14.05 -1.24
C ARG A 179 -3.59 -14.70 -1.44
N GLY A 180 -4.28 -14.33 -2.50
CA GLY A 180 -5.55 -14.93 -2.92
C GLY A 180 -5.37 -16.22 -3.73
N GLY A 181 -4.13 -16.63 -4.04
CA GLY A 181 -3.85 -17.79 -4.87
C GLY A 181 -4.20 -17.62 -6.34
N LEU A 182 -4.38 -16.38 -6.82
CA LEU A 182 -4.76 -16.09 -8.20
C LEU A 182 -3.57 -15.74 -9.11
N PHE A 183 -2.40 -15.52 -8.53
CA PHE A 183 -1.23 -15.08 -9.28
C PHE A 183 0.04 -15.64 -8.64
N GLN A 184 0.85 -16.32 -9.44
CA GLN A 184 2.20 -16.73 -9.07
C GLN A 184 3.17 -15.83 -9.82
N VAL A 185 4.10 -15.22 -9.09
CA VAL A 185 5.10 -14.33 -9.68
C VAL A 185 6.21 -15.17 -10.31
N GLU A 186 6.33 -15.09 -11.63
CA GLU A 186 7.33 -15.82 -12.43
C GLU A 186 8.58 -14.96 -12.72
N ASP A 187 8.49 -13.64 -12.58
CA ASP A 187 9.56 -12.65 -12.80
C ASP A 187 9.87 -11.86 -11.50
N PRO A 188 10.35 -12.53 -10.44
CA PRO A 188 10.52 -11.92 -9.10
C PRO A 188 11.45 -10.70 -9.08
N GLU A 189 12.36 -10.56 -10.05
CA GLU A 189 13.20 -9.39 -10.23
C GLU A 189 12.43 -8.10 -10.53
N ASN A 190 11.24 -8.23 -11.14
CA ASN A 190 10.33 -7.12 -11.48
C ASN A 190 9.28 -6.84 -10.39
N LEU A 191 9.26 -7.62 -9.31
CA LEU A 191 8.40 -7.37 -8.17
C LEU A 191 9.00 -6.25 -7.30
N HIS A 192 8.17 -5.28 -6.91
CA HIS A 192 8.58 -4.18 -6.04
C HIS A 192 7.59 -3.94 -4.91
N VAL A 193 8.01 -3.18 -3.89
CA VAL A 193 7.12 -2.71 -2.83
C VAL A 193 6.13 -1.66 -3.36
N PRO A 194 4.85 -1.66 -2.91
CA PRO A 194 3.87 -0.64 -3.26
C PRO A 194 4.14 0.68 -2.51
N VAL A 195 5.09 1.48 -3.00
CA VAL A 195 5.55 2.71 -2.35
C VAL A 195 4.43 3.75 -2.16
N ASP A 196 4.08 4.00 -0.91
CA ASP A 196 3.17 5.05 -0.47
C ASP A 196 3.89 6.11 0.42
N ASN A 197 3.08 6.97 1.03
CA ASN A 197 3.53 8.02 1.95
C ASN A 197 4.16 7.48 3.24
N HIS A 198 3.81 6.29 3.69
CA HIS A 198 4.42 5.68 4.86
C HIS A 198 5.80 5.12 4.54
N LEU A 199 5.94 4.43 3.42
CA LEU A 199 7.21 3.88 2.94
C LEU A 199 8.21 5.00 2.61
N THR A 200 7.75 6.06 1.94
CA THR A 200 8.60 7.22 1.60
C THR A 200 9.16 7.89 2.86
N ARG A 201 8.32 8.11 3.87
CA ARG A 201 8.77 8.67 5.16
C ARG A 201 9.76 7.76 5.87
N LEU A 202 9.54 6.44 5.81
CA LEU A 202 10.47 5.47 6.39
C LEU A 202 11.83 5.53 5.70
N ALA A 203 11.89 5.49 4.37
CA ALA A 203 13.16 5.54 3.63
C ALA A 203 13.96 6.80 3.96
N LEU A 204 13.30 7.96 4.00
CA LEU A 204 13.91 9.23 4.40
C LEU A 204 14.47 9.20 5.84
N ARG A 205 13.70 8.66 6.79
CA ARG A 205 14.07 8.68 8.21
C ARG A 205 15.07 7.61 8.59
N ILE A 206 15.02 6.44 7.94
CA ILE A 206 16.05 5.41 8.10
C ILE A 206 17.37 5.94 7.54
N GLY A 207 17.31 6.75 6.46
CA GLY A 207 18.48 7.34 5.82
C GLY A 207 18.84 6.70 4.48
N LEU A 208 17.97 5.84 3.92
CA LEU A 208 18.22 5.11 2.67
C LEU A 208 18.38 6.03 1.45
N ILE A 209 17.90 7.27 1.56
CA ILE A 209 17.96 8.29 0.50
C ILE A 209 18.72 9.50 1.04
N GLU A 210 19.81 9.83 0.35
CA GLU A 210 20.59 11.03 0.57
C GLU A 210 19.98 12.18 -0.23
N LEU A 211 19.58 13.22 0.49
CA LEU A 211 19.04 14.44 -0.06
C LEU A 211 20.15 15.49 -0.14
N SER A 212 20.27 16.16 -1.29
CA SER A 212 21.11 17.35 -1.38
C SER A 212 20.53 18.48 -0.51
N ARG A 213 21.30 19.54 -0.28
CA ARG A 213 20.82 20.71 0.47
C ARG A 213 19.54 21.30 -0.14
N SER A 214 19.50 21.45 -1.47
CA SER A 214 18.31 21.93 -2.19
C SER A 214 17.14 20.95 -2.06
N ASP A 215 17.36 19.64 -2.18
CA ASP A 215 16.31 18.64 -1.98
C ASP A 215 15.69 18.73 -0.57
N LEU A 216 16.53 18.94 0.46
CA LEU A 216 16.10 19.11 1.85
C LEU A 216 15.30 20.40 2.04
N GLU A 217 15.74 21.51 1.45
CA GLU A 217 15.04 22.79 1.50
C GLU A 217 13.66 22.68 0.83
N THR A 218 13.58 22.07 -0.36
CA THR A 218 12.32 21.79 -1.05
C THR A 218 11.39 20.93 -0.18
N LEU A 219 11.89 19.81 0.36
CA LEU A 219 11.10 18.92 1.19
C LEU A 219 10.58 19.62 2.46
N ARG A 220 11.41 20.42 3.13
CA ARG A 220 11.06 21.15 4.35
C ARG A 220 10.07 22.29 4.10
N SER A 221 10.13 22.92 2.93
CA SER A 221 9.18 23.96 2.53
C SER A 221 7.75 23.43 2.38
N GLY A 222 7.59 22.11 2.16
CA GLY A 222 6.31 21.48 1.86
C GLY A 222 5.76 21.77 0.46
N LYS A 223 6.40 22.67 -0.31
CA LYS A 223 6.04 23.02 -1.69
C LYS A 223 6.69 22.05 -2.67
N VAL A 224 6.29 20.78 -2.58
CA VAL A 224 6.81 19.71 -3.42
C VAL A 224 5.93 19.56 -4.66
N ASP A 225 6.53 19.64 -5.84
CA ASP A 225 5.83 19.34 -7.10
C ASP A 225 5.73 17.83 -7.36
N LEU A 226 4.94 17.47 -8.38
CA LEU A 226 4.69 16.08 -8.73
C LEU A 226 5.96 15.34 -9.20
N SER A 227 6.89 16.04 -9.86
CA SER A 227 8.11 15.44 -10.40
C SER A 227 9.07 15.04 -9.28
N PHE A 228 9.22 15.91 -8.28
CA PHE A 228 10.01 15.64 -7.08
C PHE A 228 9.39 14.48 -6.29
N ASP A 229 8.07 14.46 -6.10
CA ASP A 229 7.38 13.34 -5.43
C ASP A 229 7.61 12.01 -6.15
N VAL A 230 7.43 11.99 -7.47
CA VAL A 230 7.66 10.79 -8.29
C VAL A 230 9.12 10.36 -8.19
N MET A 231 10.08 11.28 -8.32
CA MET A 231 11.51 10.98 -8.20
C MET A 231 11.83 10.36 -6.84
N LEU A 232 11.36 10.97 -5.75
CA LEU A 232 11.60 10.49 -4.39
C LEU A 232 10.98 9.10 -4.16
N ARG A 233 9.76 8.87 -4.65
CA ARG A 233 9.09 7.57 -4.55
C ARG A 233 9.76 6.50 -5.42
N MET A 234 10.31 6.87 -6.59
CA MET A 234 11.13 5.97 -7.41
C MET A 234 12.43 5.57 -6.69
N GLN A 235 13.13 6.53 -6.07
CA GLN A 235 14.31 6.24 -5.24
C GLN A 235 13.95 5.35 -4.05
N THR A 236 12.82 5.62 -3.39
CA THR A 236 12.29 4.78 -2.30
C THR A 236 12.04 3.34 -2.77
N ARG A 237 11.43 3.16 -3.95
CA ARG A 237 11.16 1.85 -4.54
C ARG A 237 12.46 1.09 -4.82
N SER A 238 13.44 1.77 -5.42
CA SER A 238 14.76 1.20 -5.71
C SER A 238 15.51 0.82 -4.43
N ALA A 239 15.47 1.67 -3.40
CA ALA A 239 16.10 1.41 -2.11
C ALA A 239 15.53 0.14 -1.47
N PHE A 240 14.21 0.04 -1.36
CA PHE A 240 13.58 -1.12 -0.75
C PHE A 240 13.65 -2.39 -1.60
N LYS A 241 13.75 -2.29 -2.94
CA LYS A 241 14.06 -3.45 -3.79
C LYS A 241 15.41 -4.03 -3.42
N ARG A 242 16.45 -3.20 -3.32
CA ARG A 242 17.80 -3.64 -2.92
C ARG A 242 17.82 -4.22 -1.51
N VAL A 243 17.11 -3.58 -0.57
CA VAL A 243 16.96 -4.12 0.80
C VAL A 243 16.29 -5.50 0.78
N ALA A 244 15.25 -5.68 -0.03
CA ALA A 244 14.56 -6.96 -0.18
C ALA A 244 15.48 -8.04 -0.76
N ASP A 245 16.27 -7.69 -1.77
CA ASP A 245 17.23 -8.59 -2.42
C ASP A 245 18.32 -9.04 -1.45
N ILE A 246 18.92 -8.11 -0.69
CA ILE A 246 19.95 -8.42 0.32
C ILE A 246 19.36 -9.26 1.46
N ALA A 247 18.14 -8.95 1.89
CA ALA A 247 17.49 -9.69 2.96
C ALA A 247 16.89 -11.04 2.51
N GLU A 248 16.96 -11.36 1.21
CA GLU A 248 16.34 -12.54 0.60
C GLU A 248 14.84 -12.68 0.92
N VAL A 249 14.13 -11.55 0.97
CA VAL A 249 12.68 -11.52 1.23
C VAL A 249 11.92 -11.00 0.04
N LYS A 250 10.75 -11.58 -0.24
CA LYS A 250 9.86 -11.03 -1.27
C LYS A 250 9.47 -9.59 -0.92
N PRO A 251 9.50 -8.64 -1.88
CA PRO A 251 9.02 -7.27 -1.67
C PRO A 251 7.60 -7.20 -1.10
N SER A 252 6.71 -8.12 -1.49
CA SER A 252 5.33 -8.19 -0.97
C SER A 252 5.25 -8.52 0.54
N ILE A 253 6.26 -9.22 1.09
CA ILE A 253 6.42 -9.50 2.52
C ILE A 253 7.09 -8.30 3.21
N LEU A 254 8.16 -7.75 2.63
CA LEU A 254 8.83 -6.57 3.17
C LEU A 254 7.85 -5.40 3.36
N ASP A 255 6.95 -5.19 2.40
CA ASP A 255 5.92 -4.16 2.49
C ASP A 255 5.03 -4.28 3.74
N ASP A 256 4.70 -5.48 4.22
CA ASP A 256 3.90 -5.61 5.44
C ASP A 256 4.60 -4.98 6.66
N LEU A 257 5.91 -5.22 6.78
CA LEU A 257 6.73 -4.66 7.84
C LEU A 257 6.83 -3.14 7.71
N LEU A 258 7.17 -2.67 6.51
CA LEU A 258 7.35 -1.25 6.23
C LEU A 258 6.04 -0.49 6.48
N TRP A 259 4.95 -0.95 5.88
CA TRP A 259 3.67 -0.26 5.95
C TRP A 259 3.11 -0.24 7.38
N LEU A 260 3.14 -1.36 8.11
CA LEU A 260 2.69 -1.39 9.50
C LEU A 260 3.58 -0.48 10.37
N THR A 261 4.90 -0.57 10.25
CA THR A 261 5.81 0.27 11.03
C THR A 261 5.60 1.75 10.75
N GLY A 262 5.45 2.13 9.48
CA GLY A 262 5.19 3.51 9.08
C GLY A 262 3.86 4.05 9.62
N ARG A 263 2.85 3.19 9.72
CA ARG A 263 1.50 3.55 10.16
C ARG A 263 1.33 3.57 11.69
N THR A 264 2.12 2.80 12.44
CA THR A 264 1.94 2.64 13.89
C THR A 264 3.08 3.19 14.73
N ILE A 265 4.30 3.25 14.20
CA ILE A 265 5.49 3.68 14.95
C ILE A 265 6.08 4.95 14.34
N CYS A 266 6.48 4.89 13.07
CA CYS A 266 7.14 6.01 12.39
C CYS A 266 6.09 7.01 11.88
N LEU A 267 5.33 7.59 12.81
CA LEU A 267 4.22 8.50 12.53
C LEU A 267 4.72 9.82 11.93
N ARG A 268 3.89 10.44 11.08
CA ARG A 268 4.20 11.73 10.43
C ARG A 268 4.54 12.83 11.45
N GLN A 269 3.84 12.85 12.59
CA GLN A 269 4.12 13.67 13.75
C GLN A 269 4.27 12.76 14.97
N GLY A 270 5.23 13.05 15.86
CA GLY A 270 5.44 12.29 17.10
C GLY A 270 5.77 10.81 16.84
N ALA A 271 6.88 10.54 16.15
CA ALA A 271 7.31 9.16 15.92
C ALA A 271 7.50 8.44 17.26
N ALA A 272 6.84 7.29 17.44
CA ALA A 272 6.81 6.58 18.71
C ALA A 272 8.12 5.83 19.02
N CYS A 273 9.06 5.75 18.07
CA CYS A 273 10.33 5.03 18.23
C CYS A 273 11.27 5.62 19.30
N VAL A 274 11.05 6.86 19.76
CA VAL A 274 11.86 7.47 20.84
C VAL A 274 11.29 7.24 22.24
N HIS A 275 10.06 6.75 22.33
CA HIS A 275 9.40 6.47 23.59
C HIS A 275 9.12 4.97 23.70
N LYS A 276 9.12 4.46 24.93
CA LYS A 276 8.65 3.08 25.16
C LYS A 276 7.17 3.01 24.78
N HIS A 277 6.83 2.12 23.88
CA HIS A 277 5.45 1.88 23.47
C HIS A 277 5.19 0.38 23.34
N LYS A 278 3.92 0.00 23.47
CA LYS A 278 3.51 -1.37 23.17
C LYS A 278 3.46 -1.54 21.66
N SER A 279 4.32 -2.40 21.14
CA SER A 279 4.32 -2.76 19.73
C SER A 279 2.96 -3.35 19.31
N PRO A 280 2.44 -3.01 18.13
CA PRO A 280 1.22 -3.64 17.63
C PRO A 280 1.42 -5.16 17.50
N ARG A 281 0.45 -5.96 17.98
CA ARG A 281 0.50 -7.44 17.88
C ARG A 281 0.77 -7.93 16.46
N LYS A 282 0.15 -7.29 15.45
CA LYS A 282 0.38 -7.60 14.04
C LYS A 282 1.84 -7.40 13.61
N LEU A 283 2.47 -6.34 14.10
CA LEU A 283 3.87 -6.05 13.80
C LEU A 283 4.80 -7.05 14.50
N GLN A 284 4.49 -7.43 15.75
CA GLN A 284 5.24 -8.48 16.45
C GLN A 284 5.15 -9.84 15.73
N ALA A 285 4.01 -10.16 15.11
CA ALA A 285 3.85 -11.40 14.37
C ALA A 285 4.69 -11.47 13.07
N LEU A 286 5.18 -10.34 12.55
CA LEU A 286 5.97 -10.28 11.32
C LEU A 286 7.44 -10.64 11.52
N VAL A 287 7.95 -10.46 12.74
CA VAL A 287 9.38 -10.56 13.05
C VAL A 287 9.59 -11.58 14.16
N LYS A 288 10.49 -12.54 13.96
CA LYS A 288 10.90 -13.45 15.03
C LYS A 288 11.90 -12.79 15.98
N GLY A 289 12.75 -11.92 15.44
CA GLY A 289 13.77 -11.22 16.20
C GLY A 289 13.18 -10.33 17.28
N LYS A 290 13.93 -10.16 18.38
CA LYS A 290 13.59 -9.22 19.44
C LYS A 290 13.97 -7.80 19.02
N TRP A 291 13.14 -6.85 19.42
CA TRP A 291 13.37 -5.42 19.29
C TRP A 291 12.62 -4.73 20.43
N HIS A 292 13.11 -3.57 20.85
CA HIS A 292 12.66 -2.84 22.02
C HIS A 292 11.77 -1.65 21.66
N ARG A 293 12.17 -0.84 20.67
CA ARG A 293 11.44 0.37 20.28
C ARG A 293 10.89 0.30 18.88
N CYS A 294 11.66 -0.16 17.91
CA CYS A 294 11.25 -0.20 16.51
C CYS A 294 11.94 -1.37 15.82
N PRO A 295 11.30 -2.05 14.86
CA PRO A 295 11.96 -3.06 14.03
C PRO A 295 13.13 -2.52 13.19
N PHE A 296 13.45 -1.23 13.24
CA PHE A 296 14.58 -0.61 12.55
C PHE A 296 15.55 0.08 13.53
N GLU A 297 15.47 -0.20 14.84
CA GLU A 297 16.18 0.60 15.83
C GLU A 297 17.71 0.50 15.79
N GLU A 298 18.28 -0.57 15.23
CA GLU A 298 19.74 -0.70 15.08
C GLU A 298 20.31 0.07 13.88
N VAL A 299 19.47 0.42 12.90
CA VAL A 299 19.92 0.95 11.60
C VAL A 299 19.28 2.29 11.22
N CYS A 300 18.21 2.71 11.90
CA CYS A 300 17.49 3.93 11.56
C CYS A 300 18.19 5.17 12.10
N GLU A 301 18.80 5.96 11.23
CA GLU A 301 19.47 7.21 11.61
C GLU A 301 18.52 8.20 12.32
N GLY A 302 17.26 8.29 11.88
CA GLY A 302 16.24 9.14 12.50
C GLY A 302 15.84 8.72 13.91
N LEU A 303 16.29 7.55 14.40
CA LEU A 303 16.17 7.25 15.83
C LEU A 303 17.14 8.12 16.66
N HIS A 304 18.34 8.37 16.13
CA HIS A 304 19.43 9.06 16.81
C HIS A 304 19.55 10.54 16.41
N ASP A 305 19.10 10.91 15.21
CA ASP A 305 19.09 12.29 14.71
C ASP A 305 17.66 12.87 14.72
N PRO A 306 17.35 13.83 15.63
CA PRO A 306 16.06 14.52 15.64
C PRO A 306 15.75 15.26 14.32
N ALA A 307 16.74 15.82 13.63
CA ALA A 307 16.52 16.55 12.39
C ALA A 307 16.01 15.60 11.30
N LYS A 308 16.66 14.44 11.12
CA LYS A 308 16.18 13.39 10.22
C LYS A 308 14.82 12.82 10.66
N ARG A 309 14.59 12.62 11.96
CA ARG A 309 13.30 12.14 12.51
C ARG A 309 12.11 13.03 12.14
N THR A 310 12.32 14.33 11.97
CA THR A 310 11.24 15.27 11.65
C THR A 310 10.92 15.35 10.17
N LEU A 311 11.72 14.73 9.29
CA LEU A 311 11.43 14.66 7.86
C LEU A 311 10.05 14.03 7.62
N LYS A 312 9.30 14.61 6.70
CA LYS A 312 7.96 14.17 6.30
C LYS A 312 8.01 13.81 4.82
N GLU A 313 7.19 12.85 4.44
CA GLU A 313 6.91 12.61 3.04
C GLU A 313 6.14 13.79 2.41
N PRO A 314 6.28 14.01 1.09
CA PRO A 314 5.48 14.98 0.36
C PRO A 314 3.96 14.79 0.52
N GLU A 315 3.21 15.89 0.43
CA GLU A 315 1.74 15.87 0.35
C GLU A 315 1.27 16.43 -1.00
N VAL A 316 1.40 15.64 -2.06
CA VAL A 316 0.90 16.04 -3.40
C VAL A 316 -0.57 15.64 -3.55
N THR A 317 -1.37 16.43 -4.25
CA THR A 317 -2.78 16.07 -4.52
C THR A 317 -2.88 15.13 -5.72
N THR A 318 -2.98 13.82 -5.44
CA THR A 318 -3.14 12.78 -6.46
C THR A 318 -4.22 11.78 -6.04
N TRP A 319 -4.53 10.81 -6.91
CA TRP A 319 -5.40 9.66 -6.62
C TRP A 319 -4.64 8.33 -6.53
N TRP A 320 -3.30 8.40 -6.59
CA TRP A 320 -2.40 7.25 -6.63
C TRP A 320 -2.22 6.60 -5.25
N TYR A 321 -2.11 7.42 -4.19
CA TYR A 321 -1.84 7.00 -2.81
C TYR A 321 -2.54 7.90 -1.79
#